data_AF-A0A9W7CIR9-F1
#
_entry.id   AF-A0A9W7CIR9-F1
#
_cell.length_a   1.000
_cell.length_b   1.000
_cell.length_c   1.000
_cell.angle_alpha   90.00
_cell.angle_beta   90.00
_cell.angle_gamma   90.00
#
_symmetry.space_group_name_H-M   'P 1'
#
loop_
_entity.id
_entity.type
_entity.pdbx_description
1 polymer ?
#
loop_
_entity_poly.entity_id
_entity_poly.type
_entity_poly.pdbx_seq_one_letter_code
_entity_poly.pdbx_strand_id
1 'polypeptide(L)'
;MQLGSVPQSSKRRRINRKDLYKRLAISVVTFLASSAYFFNTFQWSYLDTSVPSRTEGDNDSMEGLGNSARGMLNGNGVGLATKAASGDLEGDPDLGPRSEYVITNTVMFLESFLAKLHVWQHSNRGLTDLEIWEGYHDMAKSIILPWDRSYLKKMKTRKRRHDGSIFLSVASYRDENCLPTLNEAYKNSGDPHLLNIGLVQQNCVENCKSGVLEGGKITDIEPDEDCYDKFCESEWGEACRDG
;
A
#
# COMPACT_ATOMS: atom_id res chain seq x y z
N MET A 1 -39.12 53.46 -26.26
CA MET A 1 -37.90 52.63 -26.22
C MET A 1 -37.39 52.62 -24.79
N GLN A 2 -37.61 51.54 -24.05
CA GLN A 2 -37.13 51.37 -22.68
C GLN A 2 -35.79 50.62 -22.70
N LEU A 3 -34.77 51.23 -22.10
CA LEU A 3 -33.44 50.64 -21.92
C LEU A 3 -33.48 49.70 -20.71
N GLY A 4 -33.31 48.40 -20.96
CA GLY A 4 -33.22 47.37 -19.95
C GLY A 4 -31.90 47.43 -19.17
N SER A 5 -32.00 47.33 -17.84
CA SER A 5 -30.89 47.33 -16.89
C SER A 5 -30.15 45.98 -16.86
N VAL A 6 -28.82 46.05 -16.81
CA VAL A 6 -27.91 44.91 -16.68
C VAL A 6 -27.77 44.53 -15.20
N PRO A 7 -27.97 43.25 -14.80
CA PRO A 7 -27.79 42.85 -13.41
C PRO A 7 -26.30 42.69 -13.08
N GLN A 8 -25.87 43.39 -12.03
CA GLN A 8 -24.52 43.34 -11.47
C GLN A 8 -24.29 42.11 -10.58
N SER A 9 -23.02 41.66 -10.59
CA SER A 9 -22.26 41.16 -9.44
C SER A 9 -22.58 39.73 -8.95
N SER A 10 -21.93 38.74 -9.57
CA SER A 10 -21.68 37.44 -8.91
C SER A 10 -20.59 37.63 -7.84
N LYS A 11 -20.97 37.52 -6.56
CA LYS A 11 -20.02 37.50 -5.43
C LYS A 11 -19.21 36.21 -5.47
N ARG A 12 -17.93 36.29 -5.85
CA ARG A 12 -16.97 35.17 -5.69
C ARG A 12 -16.77 34.90 -4.20
N ARG A 13 -17.28 33.76 -3.71
CA ARG A 13 -16.99 33.25 -2.37
C ARG A 13 -15.49 32.92 -2.29
N ARG A 14 -14.76 33.61 -1.41
CA ARG A 14 -13.37 33.25 -1.07
C ARG A 14 -13.40 31.93 -0.31
N ILE A 15 -13.02 30.84 -0.99
CA ILE A 15 -12.81 29.55 -0.34
C ILE A 15 -11.58 29.66 0.55
N ASN A 16 -11.73 29.27 1.81
CA ASN A 16 -10.65 29.32 2.80
C ASN A 16 -9.55 28.34 2.41
N ARG A 17 -8.32 28.81 2.23
CA ARG A 17 -7.17 28.00 1.81
C ARG A 17 -6.95 26.77 2.72
N LYS A 18 -7.26 26.88 4.01
CA LYS A 18 -7.14 25.75 4.96
C LYS A 18 -8.12 24.60 4.63
N ASP A 19 -9.27 24.92 4.06
CA ASP A 19 -10.27 23.93 3.63
C ASP A 19 -9.88 23.23 2.33
N LEU A 20 -9.15 23.94 1.46
CA LEU A 20 -8.67 23.39 0.20
C LEU A 20 -7.55 22.36 0.42
N TYR A 21 -6.59 22.66 1.31
CA TYR A 21 -5.52 21.71 1.67
C TYR A 21 -6.06 20.45 2.37
N LYS A 22 -7.08 20.59 3.20
CA LYS A 22 -7.77 19.45 3.80
C LYS A 22 -8.42 18.55 2.76
N ARG A 23 -9.04 19.11 1.72
CA ARG A 23 -9.68 18.31 0.65
C ARG A 23 -8.67 17.57 -0.22
N LEU A 24 -7.55 18.22 -0.55
CA LEU A 24 -6.50 17.66 -1.40
C LEU A 24 -5.75 16.49 -0.75
N ALA A 25 -5.46 16.61 0.56
CA ALA A 25 -4.72 15.56 1.26
C ALA A 25 -5.60 14.32 1.53
N ILE A 26 -6.93 14.48 1.65
CA ILE A 26 -7.90 13.36 1.70
C ILE A 26 -7.81 12.57 0.39
N SER A 27 -7.87 13.22 -0.78
CA SER A 27 -7.91 12.52 -2.07
C SER A 27 -6.67 11.65 -2.33
N VAL A 28 -5.47 12.11 -1.96
CA VAL A 28 -4.22 11.36 -2.22
C VAL A 28 -4.10 10.11 -1.35
N VAL A 29 -4.45 10.18 -0.07
CA VAL A 29 -4.38 9.01 0.83
C VAL A 29 -5.49 8.02 0.53
N THR A 30 -6.71 8.51 0.22
CA THR A 30 -7.81 7.63 -0.20
C THR A 30 -7.46 6.91 -1.51
N PHE A 31 -6.76 7.58 -2.42
CA PHE A 31 -6.28 6.98 -3.65
C PHE A 31 -5.21 5.90 -3.40
N LEU A 32 -4.22 6.15 -2.54
CA LEU A 32 -3.20 5.16 -2.18
C LEU A 32 -3.78 3.94 -1.43
N ALA A 33 -4.72 4.17 -0.52
CA ALA A 33 -5.44 3.11 0.18
C ALA A 33 -6.38 2.33 -0.76
N SER A 34 -7.04 3.00 -1.71
CA SER A 34 -7.88 2.34 -2.72
C SER A 34 -7.03 1.53 -3.70
N SER A 35 -5.83 1.98 -4.07
CA SER A 35 -4.92 1.15 -4.85
C SER A 35 -4.45 -0.07 -4.06
N ALA A 36 -4.19 0.05 -2.75
CA ALA A 36 -3.88 -1.12 -1.91
C ALA A 36 -5.07 -2.10 -1.83
N TYR A 37 -6.31 -1.60 -1.71
CA TYR A 37 -7.52 -2.42 -1.77
C TYR A 37 -7.74 -3.08 -3.14
N PHE A 38 -7.44 -2.36 -4.24
CA PHE A 38 -7.56 -2.87 -5.60
C PHE A 38 -6.52 -3.98 -5.89
N PHE A 39 -5.33 -3.91 -5.28
CA PHE A 39 -4.36 -5.01 -5.31
C PHE A 39 -4.82 -6.22 -4.47
N ASN A 40 -5.47 -5.98 -3.32
CA ASN A 40 -5.93 -7.06 -2.44
C ASN A 40 -7.14 -7.83 -3.02
N THR A 41 -8.04 -7.15 -3.74
CA THR A 41 -9.17 -7.79 -4.44
C THR A 41 -8.75 -8.53 -5.72
N PHE A 42 -7.69 -8.09 -6.41
CA PHE A 42 -7.16 -8.80 -7.57
C PHE A 42 -6.37 -10.06 -7.22
N GLN A 43 -5.82 -10.15 -5.99
CA GLN A 43 -5.03 -11.32 -5.57
C GLN A 43 -5.90 -12.54 -5.24
N TRP A 44 -7.16 -12.34 -4.83
CA TRP A 44 -8.12 -13.45 -4.65
C TRP A 44 -8.68 -14.01 -5.97
N SER A 45 -8.64 -13.25 -7.06
CA SER A 45 -9.18 -13.69 -8.36
C SER A 45 -8.20 -14.54 -9.19
N TYR A 46 -6.95 -14.72 -8.74
CA TYR A 46 -5.91 -15.45 -9.46
C TYR A 46 -5.43 -16.74 -8.77
N LEU A 47 -6.03 -17.09 -7.63
CA LEU A 47 -5.78 -18.35 -6.90
C LEU A 47 -6.81 -19.45 -7.19
N ASP A 48 -7.58 -19.35 -8.27
CA ASP A 48 -8.41 -20.45 -8.77
C ASP A 48 -7.67 -21.25 -9.85
N THR A 49 -6.60 -21.95 -9.44
CA THR A 49 -6.11 -23.12 -10.20
C THR A 49 -6.92 -24.34 -9.75
N SER A 50 -8.07 -24.51 -10.38
CA SER A 50 -8.90 -25.70 -10.27
C SER A 50 -8.11 -26.98 -10.56
N VAL A 51 -7.83 -27.74 -9.50
CA VAL A 51 -7.78 -29.20 -9.57
C VAL A 51 -9.24 -29.69 -9.51
N PRO A 52 -9.74 -30.46 -10.48
CA PRO A 52 -11.15 -30.82 -10.49
C PRO A 52 -11.41 -31.95 -9.48
N SER A 53 -12.14 -31.64 -8.42
CA SER A 53 -12.93 -32.64 -7.69
C SER A 53 -14.32 -32.08 -7.41
N ARG A 54 -15.26 -32.50 -8.26
CA ARG A 54 -16.68 -32.83 -7.99
C ARG A 54 -16.94 -32.93 -6.47
N THR A 55 -17.80 -32.11 -5.87
CA THR A 55 -19.27 -32.23 -5.89
C THR A 55 -19.97 -30.93 -5.49
N GLU A 56 -21.21 -30.81 -5.95
CA GLU A 56 -22.23 -29.76 -5.74
C GLU A 56 -22.47 -29.37 -4.26
N GLY A 57 -22.89 -28.12 -4.03
CA GLY A 57 -23.58 -27.75 -2.79
C GLY A 57 -23.60 -26.26 -2.44
N ASP A 58 -24.62 -25.56 -2.93
CA ASP A 58 -25.36 -24.44 -2.32
C ASP A 58 -24.79 -23.01 -2.19
N ASN A 59 -25.71 -22.10 -2.52
CA ASN A 59 -25.63 -20.65 -2.53
C ASN A 59 -25.66 -20.07 -1.11
N ASP A 60 -25.01 -18.91 -0.90
CA ASP A 60 -25.67 -17.82 -0.18
C ASP A 60 -25.05 -16.44 -0.41
N SER A 61 -25.94 -15.47 -0.54
CA SER A 61 -25.70 -14.04 -0.72
C SER A 61 -25.07 -13.38 0.51
N MET A 62 -24.17 -12.42 0.29
CA MET A 62 -24.07 -11.24 1.16
C MET A 62 -23.90 -9.97 0.34
N GLU A 63 -24.99 -9.23 0.22
CA GLU A 63 -24.97 -7.78 0.06
C GLU A 63 -24.87 -7.13 1.45
N GLY A 64 -24.11 -6.04 1.54
CA GLY A 64 -24.38 -4.99 2.53
C GLY A 64 -23.19 -4.56 3.38
N LEU A 65 -23.14 -3.24 3.61
CA LEU A 65 -22.21 -2.43 4.41
C LEU A 65 -21.13 -1.75 3.54
N GLY A 66 -21.08 -0.43 3.41
CA GLY A 66 -21.73 0.65 4.15
C GLY A 66 -20.77 1.82 4.18
N ASN A 67 -21.08 2.88 3.43
CA ASN A 67 -20.29 4.09 3.31
C ASN A 67 -20.06 4.78 4.67
N SER A 68 -18.82 4.86 5.16
CA SER A 68 -18.43 5.88 6.14
C SER A 68 -16.91 6.01 6.26
N ALA A 69 -16.32 7.05 5.65
CA ALA A 69 -14.99 7.55 6.03
C ALA A 69 -14.77 8.95 5.45
N ARG A 70 -15.19 9.98 6.19
CA ARG A 70 -14.87 11.39 5.90
C ARG A 70 -14.39 12.05 7.18
N GLY A 71 -13.09 12.03 7.39
CA GLY A 71 -12.43 12.71 8.51
C GLY A 71 -10.94 12.54 8.39
N MET A 72 -10.18 13.64 8.49
CA MET A 72 -8.77 13.68 8.13
C MET A 72 -7.90 14.27 9.23
N LEU A 73 -6.74 13.66 9.41
CA LEU A 73 -5.68 13.93 10.37
C LEU A 73 -4.81 15.13 9.99
N ASN A 74 -4.37 15.87 11.00
CA ASN A 74 -3.13 16.64 11.00
C ASN A 74 -2.00 15.69 11.42
N GLY A 75 -0.97 15.50 10.58
CA GLY A 75 0.19 14.68 10.90
C GLY A 75 1.46 15.52 10.98
N ASN A 76 1.99 15.69 12.20
CA ASN A 76 3.44 15.82 12.38
C ASN A 76 4.07 14.46 12.07
N GLY A 77 5.26 14.47 11.48
CA GLY A 77 5.85 13.34 10.75
C GLY A 77 5.81 11.98 11.46
N VAL A 78 5.26 10.99 10.75
CA VAL A 78 5.49 9.58 11.01
C VAL A 78 6.86 9.25 10.43
N GLY A 79 7.85 9.03 11.28
CA GLY A 79 9.10 8.40 10.86
C GLY A 79 8.80 6.97 10.46
N LEU A 80 8.91 6.65 9.16
CA LEU A 80 8.85 5.28 8.69
C LEU A 80 10.14 4.57 9.11
N ALA A 81 10.14 3.95 10.29
CA ALA A 81 11.19 3.04 10.69
C ALA A 81 10.98 1.71 9.95
N THR A 82 11.37 1.64 8.67
CA THR A 82 11.54 0.35 8.01
C THR A 82 12.75 -0.33 8.62
N LYS A 83 12.52 -1.18 9.62
CA LYS A 83 13.49 -2.22 10.00
C LYS A 83 13.39 -3.29 8.92
N ALA A 84 14.00 -3.04 7.77
CA ALA A 84 14.27 -4.11 6.82
C ALA A 84 15.23 -5.05 7.55
N ALA A 85 14.76 -6.24 7.91
CA ALA A 85 15.65 -7.30 8.35
C ALA A 85 16.62 -7.57 7.20
N SER A 86 17.81 -6.98 7.28
CA SER A 86 18.97 -7.39 6.51
C SER A 86 19.49 -8.67 7.17
N GLY A 87 18.73 -9.75 7.02
CA GLY A 87 19.29 -11.08 7.22
C GLY A 87 20.45 -11.21 6.25
N ASP A 88 21.61 -11.59 6.78
CA ASP A 88 22.77 -11.96 5.97
C ASP A 88 22.36 -13.23 5.22
N LEU A 89 21.70 -13.06 4.07
CA LEU A 89 21.46 -14.12 3.12
C LEU A 89 22.84 -14.67 2.76
N GLU A 90 23.21 -15.81 3.35
CA GLU A 90 24.32 -16.64 2.89
C GLU A 90 23.95 -17.13 1.48
N GLY A 91 24.18 -16.23 0.52
CA GLY A 91 23.78 -16.40 -0.85
C GLY A 91 24.59 -17.51 -1.48
N ASP A 92 23.89 -18.34 -2.25
CA ASP A 92 24.46 -19.12 -3.33
C ASP A 92 25.61 -18.32 -3.99
N PRO A 93 26.87 -18.81 -3.96
CA PRO A 93 28.04 -18.05 -4.40
C PRO A 93 27.97 -17.61 -5.86
N ASP A 94 27.04 -18.17 -6.65
CA ASP A 94 26.78 -17.80 -8.03
C ASP A 94 25.81 -16.60 -8.21
N LEU A 95 25.14 -16.15 -7.12
CA LEU A 95 24.22 -15.00 -7.16
C LEU A 95 24.91 -13.64 -6.96
N GLY A 96 26.11 -13.62 -6.38
CA GLY A 96 26.95 -12.44 -6.19
C GLY A 96 26.31 -11.29 -5.36
N PRO A 97 27.05 -10.20 -5.09
CA PRO A 97 26.59 -9.02 -4.31
C PRO A 97 25.54 -8.16 -5.05
N ARG A 98 24.67 -8.78 -5.86
CA ARG A 98 23.79 -8.13 -6.83
C ARG A 98 22.38 -7.82 -6.28
N SER A 99 21.99 -8.34 -5.11
CA SER A 99 20.68 -8.05 -4.51
C SER A 99 20.60 -6.61 -4.00
N GLU A 100 21.64 -6.15 -3.30
CA GLU A 100 21.71 -4.80 -2.73
C GLU A 100 21.63 -3.72 -3.81
N TYR A 101 22.42 -3.86 -4.88
CA TYR A 101 22.40 -2.93 -6.02
C TYR A 101 21.00 -2.80 -6.65
N VAL A 102 20.23 -3.90 -6.71
CA VAL A 102 18.88 -3.86 -7.31
C VAL A 102 17.88 -3.13 -6.41
N ILE A 103 17.96 -3.34 -5.10
CA ILE A 103 17.10 -2.63 -4.14
C ILE A 103 17.44 -1.14 -4.15
N THR A 104 18.72 -0.78 -4.01
CA THR A 104 19.17 0.62 -4.01
C THR A 104 18.74 1.36 -5.28
N ASN A 105 18.93 0.77 -6.46
CA ASN A 105 18.49 1.42 -7.72
C ASN A 105 16.98 1.58 -7.80
N THR A 106 16.22 0.62 -7.28
CA THR A 106 14.77 0.67 -7.25
C THR A 106 14.30 1.80 -6.33
N VAL A 107 14.86 1.86 -5.13
CA VAL A 107 14.58 2.94 -4.16
C VAL A 107 14.92 4.30 -4.76
N MET A 108 16.14 4.49 -5.27
CA MET A 108 16.57 5.75 -5.88
C MET A 108 15.67 6.17 -7.05
N PHE A 109 15.23 5.21 -7.89
CA PHE A 109 14.31 5.50 -8.98
C PHE A 109 12.95 6.00 -8.46
N LEU A 110 12.38 5.29 -7.48
CA LEU A 110 11.08 5.65 -6.90
C LEU A 110 11.14 6.99 -6.17
N GLU A 111 12.21 7.27 -5.41
CA GLU A 111 12.46 8.58 -4.79
C GLU A 111 12.53 9.69 -5.84
N SER A 112 13.24 9.46 -6.95
CA SER A 112 13.31 10.43 -8.06
C SER A 112 11.94 10.68 -8.69
N PHE A 113 11.13 9.64 -8.87
CA PHE A 113 9.76 9.78 -9.35
C PHE A 113 8.89 10.60 -8.37
N LEU A 114 8.95 10.28 -7.08
CA LEU A 114 8.19 10.99 -6.04
C LEU A 114 8.60 12.47 -5.96
N ALA A 115 9.89 12.78 -6.07
CA ALA A 115 10.37 14.15 -6.12
C ALA A 115 9.80 14.92 -7.33
N LYS A 116 9.77 14.29 -8.52
CA LYS A 116 9.17 14.89 -9.72
C LYS A 116 7.66 15.10 -9.57
N LEU A 117 6.95 14.11 -9.01
CA LEU A 117 5.53 14.20 -8.73
C LEU A 117 5.24 15.34 -7.74
N HIS A 118 6.06 15.48 -6.70
CA HIS A 118 5.93 16.55 -5.72
C HIS A 118 6.10 17.95 -6.34
N VAL A 119 7.15 18.14 -7.16
CA VAL A 119 7.38 19.40 -7.90
C VAL A 119 6.20 19.69 -8.81
N TRP A 120 5.73 18.69 -9.57
CA TRP A 120 4.59 18.85 -10.46
C TRP A 120 3.31 19.22 -9.70
N GLN A 121 2.99 18.54 -8.60
CA GLN A 121 1.82 18.85 -7.77
C GLN A 121 1.93 20.26 -7.18
N HIS A 122 3.12 20.68 -6.76
CA HIS A 122 3.35 22.02 -6.23
C HIS A 122 3.08 23.11 -7.28
N SER A 123 3.53 22.91 -8.52
CA SER A 123 3.27 23.82 -9.63
C SER A 123 1.81 23.83 -10.08
N ASN A 124 1.02 22.81 -9.72
CA ASN A 124 -0.34 22.59 -10.19
C ASN A 124 -1.41 22.64 -9.08
N ARG A 125 -1.16 23.41 -8.01
CA ARG A 125 -2.08 23.55 -6.83
C ARG A 125 -3.49 24.07 -7.14
N GLY A 126 -3.74 24.57 -8.34
CA GLY A 126 -5.04 25.12 -8.77
C GLY A 126 -5.90 24.15 -9.57
N LEU A 127 -5.38 22.96 -9.89
CA LEU A 127 -6.11 21.96 -10.69
C LEU A 127 -7.25 21.33 -9.89
N THR A 128 -8.24 20.85 -10.63
CA THR A 128 -9.32 20.00 -10.12
C THR A 128 -8.81 18.60 -9.77
N ASP A 129 -9.57 17.84 -8.98
CA ASP A 129 -9.20 16.46 -8.60
C ASP A 129 -9.00 15.55 -9.83
N LEU A 130 -9.82 15.72 -10.87
CA LEU A 130 -9.70 14.97 -12.12
C LEU A 130 -8.40 15.31 -12.87
N GLU A 131 -8.08 16.60 -12.99
CA GLU A 131 -6.83 17.04 -13.62
C GLU A 131 -5.59 16.61 -12.81
N ILE A 132 -5.69 16.57 -11.48
CA ILE A 132 -4.63 16.02 -10.61
C ILE A 132 -4.43 14.54 -10.90
N TRP A 133 -5.52 13.77 -10.98
CA TRP A 133 -5.51 12.35 -11.31
C TRP A 133 -4.89 12.08 -12.68
N GLU A 134 -5.36 12.78 -13.72
CA GLU A 134 -4.85 12.65 -15.08
C GLU A 134 -3.36 12.96 -15.15
N GLY A 135 -2.91 14.03 -14.50
CA GLY A 135 -1.50 14.38 -14.50
C GLY A 135 -0.61 13.39 -13.73
N TYR A 136 -1.08 12.83 -12.62
CA TYR A 136 -0.40 11.70 -11.96
C TYR A 136 -0.33 10.49 -12.88
N HIS A 137 -1.46 10.08 -13.46
CA HIS A 137 -1.57 8.93 -14.33
C HIS A 137 -0.62 9.05 -15.53
N ASP A 138 -0.58 10.21 -16.18
CA ASP A 138 0.27 10.45 -17.34
C ASP A 138 1.76 10.46 -16.96
N MET A 139 2.10 10.96 -15.78
CA MET A 139 3.46 10.89 -15.25
C MET A 139 3.87 9.45 -14.94
N ALA A 140 3.01 8.67 -14.27
CA ALA A 140 3.26 7.25 -13.99
C ALA A 140 3.41 6.45 -15.30
N LYS A 141 2.54 6.70 -16.28
CA LYS A 141 2.57 6.05 -17.59
C LYS A 141 3.85 6.38 -18.37
N SER A 142 4.34 7.61 -18.28
CA SER A 142 5.55 8.05 -19.01
C SER A 142 6.86 7.72 -18.31
N ILE A 143 6.87 7.61 -16.97
CA ILE A 143 8.10 7.39 -16.18
C ILE A 143 8.17 5.96 -15.65
N ILE A 144 7.15 5.50 -14.93
CA ILE A 144 7.17 4.19 -14.25
C ILE A 144 7.08 3.06 -15.26
N LEU A 145 6.13 3.09 -16.20
CA LEU A 145 5.92 1.95 -17.10
C LEU A 145 7.15 1.61 -17.98
N PRO A 146 7.89 2.57 -18.56
CA PRO A 146 9.10 2.24 -19.31
C PRO A 146 10.19 1.65 -18.42
N TRP A 147 10.35 2.17 -17.20
CA TRP A 147 11.31 1.64 -16.23
C TRP A 147 10.94 0.23 -15.79
N ASP A 148 9.68 -0.03 -15.44
CA ASP A 148 9.17 -1.33 -15.03
C ASP A 148 9.37 -2.38 -16.15
N ARG A 149 9.03 -2.04 -17.40
CA ARG A 149 9.30 -2.92 -18.56
C ARG A 149 10.79 -3.26 -18.71
N SER A 150 11.67 -2.30 -18.47
CA SER A 150 13.13 -2.51 -18.51
C SER A 150 13.59 -3.40 -17.35
N TYR A 151 13.06 -3.14 -16.15
CA TYR A 151 13.31 -3.91 -14.95
C TYR A 151 12.87 -5.37 -15.09
N LEU A 152 11.65 -5.63 -15.56
CA LEU A 152 11.12 -6.97 -15.82
C LEU A 152 11.94 -7.74 -16.87
N LYS A 153 12.49 -7.06 -17.89
CA LYS A 153 13.41 -7.70 -18.85
C LYS A 153 14.68 -8.19 -18.17
N LYS A 154 15.24 -7.41 -17.22
CA LYS A 154 16.41 -7.83 -16.42
C LYS A 154 16.04 -8.97 -15.47
N MET A 155 14.81 -9.01 -14.97
CA MET A 155 14.33 -10.12 -14.12
C MET A 155 14.22 -11.44 -14.89
N LYS A 156 13.97 -11.42 -16.21
CA LYS A 156 13.89 -12.65 -17.03
C LYS A 156 15.20 -13.43 -17.12
N THR A 157 16.35 -12.79 -16.87
CA THR A 157 17.63 -13.50 -16.84
C THR A 157 17.82 -14.30 -15.55
N ARG A 158 16.95 -14.08 -14.54
CA ARG A 158 16.95 -14.87 -13.31
C ARG A 158 16.11 -16.12 -13.52
N LYS A 159 16.66 -17.27 -13.14
CA LYS A 159 15.93 -18.54 -13.14
C LYS A 159 14.76 -18.41 -12.15
N ARG A 160 13.52 -18.47 -12.65
CA ARG A 160 12.35 -18.56 -11.77
C ARG A 160 12.44 -19.86 -10.98
N ARG A 161 12.09 -19.80 -9.69
CA ARG A 161 11.95 -21.02 -8.88
C ARG A 161 10.76 -21.83 -9.41
N HIS A 162 10.95 -23.15 -9.48
CA HIS A 162 9.96 -24.13 -9.92
C HIS A 162 9.85 -25.29 -8.92
N ASP A 163 10.35 -25.08 -7.71
CA ASP A 163 10.38 -26.04 -6.59
C ASP A 163 9.08 -26.04 -5.78
N GLY A 164 8.06 -25.29 -6.22
CA GLY A 164 6.81 -25.14 -5.49
C GLY A 164 6.84 -24.06 -4.40
N SER A 165 7.93 -23.28 -4.29
CA SER A 165 8.00 -22.17 -3.34
C SER A 165 6.92 -21.13 -3.59
N ILE A 166 6.26 -20.68 -2.53
CA ILE A 166 5.28 -19.59 -2.55
C ILE A 166 5.92 -18.36 -1.93
N PHE A 167 5.77 -17.20 -2.57
CA PHE A 167 6.15 -15.92 -1.99
C PHE A 167 4.87 -15.11 -1.70
N LEU A 168 4.67 -14.76 -0.43
CA LEU A 168 3.55 -13.96 0.04
C LEU A 168 4.06 -12.61 0.54
N SER A 169 3.63 -11.51 -0.09
CA SER A 169 3.94 -10.16 0.37
C SER A 169 2.80 -9.62 1.22
N VAL A 170 3.06 -9.30 2.48
CA VAL A 170 2.08 -8.75 3.43
C VAL A 170 2.50 -7.32 3.78
N ALA A 171 1.58 -6.37 3.64
CA ALA A 171 1.75 -5.01 4.12
C ALA A 171 0.67 -4.71 5.16
N SER A 172 1.05 -4.48 6.40
CA SER A 172 0.13 -4.20 7.52
C SER A 172 0.29 -2.76 8.00
N TYR A 173 -0.83 -2.11 8.29
CA TYR A 173 -0.87 -0.78 8.91
C TYR A 173 -1.74 -0.86 10.15
N ARG A 174 -1.09 -0.88 11.33
CA ARG A 174 -1.78 -1.03 12.63
C ARG A 174 -2.86 -2.12 12.62
N ASP A 175 -2.54 -3.25 12.00
CA ASP A 175 -3.51 -4.31 11.72
C ASP A 175 -3.45 -5.40 12.80
N GLU A 176 -4.49 -5.47 13.62
CA GLU A 176 -4.66 -6.50 14.65
C GLU A 176 -4.74 -7.92 14.07
N ASN A 177 -5.10 -8.06 12.79
CA ASN A 177 -5.19 -9.35 12.10
C ASN A 177 -3.87 -9.78 11.47
N CYS A 178 -2.79 -9.00 11.62
CA CYS A 178 -1.48 -9.35 11.07
C CYS A 178 -1.02 -10.73 11.57
N LEU A 179 -1.01 -10.94 12.90
CA LEU A 179 -0.53 -12.20 13.48
C LEU A 179 -1.43 -13.41 13.11
N PRO A 180 -2.78 -13.34 13.23
CA PRO A 180 -3.66 -14.38 12.72
C PRO A 180 -3.43 -14.71 11.24
N THR A 181 -3.25 -13.69 10.38
CA THR A 181 -3.02 -13.87 8.95
C THR A 181 -1.74 -14.66 8.68
N LEU A 182 -0.65 -14.34 9.39
CA LEU A 182 0.61 -15.07 9.24
C LEU A 182 0.46 -16.52 9.72
N ASN A 183 -0.15 -16.72 10.89
CA ASN A 183 -0.37 -18.07 11.44
C ASN A 183 -1.26 -18.92 10.50
N GLU A 184 -2.32 -18.34 9.94
CA GLU A 184 -3.18 -19.03 8.99
C GLU A 184 -2.47 -19.33 7.67
N ALA A 185 -1.61 -18.43 7.19
CA ALA A 185 -0.82 -18.68 5.99
C ALA A 185 0.09 -19.91 6.15
N TYR A 186 0.80 -20.01 7.27
CA TYR A 186 1.66 -21.17 7.56
C TYR A 186 0.83 -22.44 7.82
N LYS A 187 -0.20 -22.36 8.66
CA LYS A 187 -1.08 -23.49 8.98
C LYS A 187 -1.74 -24.10 7.74
N ASN A 188 -2.14 -23.28 6.77
CA ASN A 188 -2.81 -23.75 5.55
C ASN A 188 -1.84 -24.03 4.40
N SER A 189 -0.54 -23.79 4.58
CA SER A 189 0.46 -24.15 3.58
C SER A 189 0.64 -25.67 3.53
N GLY A 190 0.67 -26.25 2.32
CA GLY A 190 0.92 -27.68 2.16
C GLY A 190 2.34 -28.10 2.59
N ASP A 191 3.28 -27.16 2.51
CA ASP A 191 4.64 -27.28 3.02
C ASP A 191 5.12 -25.89 3.54
N PRO A 192 5.09 -25.68 4.86
CA PRO A 192 5.56 -24.45 5.51
C PRO A 192 6.97 -24.00 5.11
N HIS A 193 7.89 -24.93 4.81
CA HIS A 193 9.28 -24.60 4.46
C HIS A 193 9.42 -24.00 3.06
N LEU A 194 8.39 -24.14 2.22
CA LEU A 194 8.33 -23.55 0.89
C LEU A 194 7.62 -22.19 0.88
N LEU A 195 7.01 -21.77 1.99
CA LEU A 195 6.36 -20.48 2.13
C LEU A 195 7.37 -19.41 2.56
N ASN A 196 7.50 -18.36 1.76
CA ASN A 196 8.37 -17.22 2.02
C ASN A 196 7.48 -15.99 2.19
N ILE A 197 7.50 -15.35 3.36
CA ILE A 197 6.69 -14.16 3.63
C ILE A 197 7.57 -12.92 3.70
N GLY A 198 7.28 -11.93 2.86
CA GLY A 198 7.80 -10.58 3.01
C GLY A 198 6.81 -9.71 3.78
N LEU A 199 7.13 -9.34 5.02
CA LEU A 199 6.27 -8.51 5.87
C LEU A 199 6.79 -7.06 5.91
N VAL A 200 5.91 -6.12 5.59
CA VAL A 200 6.10 -4.68 5.83
C VAL A 200 5.05 -4.22 6.83
N GLN A 201 5.46 -3.94 8.06
CA GLN A 201 4.57 -3.46 9.11
C GLN A 201 4.77 -1.97 9.39
N GLN A 202 3.67 -1.26 9.57
CA GLN A 202 3.62 0.12 10.02
C GLN A 202 2.92 0.18 11.38
N ASN A 203 3.71 -0.05 12.42
CA ASN A 203 3.27 -0.01 13.80
C ASN A 203 3.54 1.38 14.39
N CYS A 204 2.69 1.78 15.33
CA CYS A 204 2.90 2.93 16.18
C CYS A 204 3.52 2.50 17.50
N VAL A 205 4.68 3.08 17.82
CA VAL A 205 5.47 2.72 19.02
C VAL A 205 5.19 3.68 20.18
N GLU A 206 4.98 4.97 19.90
CA GLU A 206 4.78 5.99 20.94
C GLU A 206 3.80 7.07 20.48
N ASN A 207 3.11 7.70 21.46
CA ASN A 207 2.17 8.80 21.24
C ASN A 207 1.09 8.48 20.19
N CYS A 208 0.57 7.26 20.24
CA CYS A 208 -0.28 6.71 19.21
C CYS A 208 -1.66 7.33 19.19
N LYS A 209 -2.13 7.60 17.97
CA LYS A 209 -3.44 8.20 17.72
C LYS A 209 -4.30 7.25 16.91
N SER A 210 -5.58 7.14 17.25
CA SER A 210 -6.53 6.36 16.45
C SER A 210 -6.64 6.92 15.03
N GLY A 211 -7.16 6.08 14.12
CA GLY A 211 -7.74 6.56 12.88
C GLY A 211 -8.87 7.57 13.17
N VAL A 212 -9.39 8.20 12.12
CA VAL A 212 -10.46 9.18 12.34
C VAL A 212 -11.78 8.47 12.61
N LEU A 213 -12.19 8.51 13.87
CA LEU A 213 -13.44 7.93 14.34
C LEU A 213 -14.65 8.77 13.89
N GLU A 214 -15.84 8.25 14.13
CA GLU A 214 -17.09 8.97 13.87
C GLU A 214 -17.10 10.36 14.51
N GLY A 215 -17.61 11.33 13.76
CA GLY A 215 -17.61 12.74 14.17
C GLY A 215 -16.23 13.42 14.05
N GLY A 216 -15.25 12.80 13.39
CA GLY A 216 -13.95 13.41 13.13
C GLY A 216 -13.02 13.42 14.34
N LYS A 217 -13.31 12.62 15.37
CA LYS A 217 -12.52 12.54 16.59
C LYS A 217 -11.29 11.67 16.39
N ILE A 218 -10.20 12.09 17.01
CA ILE A 218 -8.93 11.35 17.09
C ILE A 218 -8.62 11.23 18.56
N THR A 219 -8.37 10.02 19.02
CA THR A 219 -8.10 9.70 20.43
C THR A 219 -6.70 9.15 20.57
N ASP A 220 -6.10 9.34 21.74
CA ASP A 220 -4.93 8.58 22.13
C ASP A 220 -5.30 7.10 22.25
N ILE A 221 -4.43 6.24 21.74
CA ILE A 221 -4.54 4.79 21.87
C ILE A 221 -3.19 4.21 22.24
N GLU A 222 -3.21 2.96 22.71
CA GLU A 222 -2.00 2.24 23.08
C GLU A 222 -1.08 2.02 21.87
N PRO A 223 0.23 1.82 22.12
CA PRO A 223 1.15 1.30 21.13
C PRO A 223 0.68 -0.01 20.52
N ASP A 224 1.03 -0.23 19.26
CA ASP A 224 0.71 -1.48 18.58
C ASP A 224 1.64 -2.59 19.05
N GLU A 225 1.10 -3.80 19.12
CA GLU A 225 1.91 -5.00 19.32
C GLU A 225 2.74 -5.28 18.04
N ASP A 226 4.02 -5.64 18.22
CA ASP A 226 4.88 -5.96 17.08
C ASP A 226 4.53 -7.36 16.54
N CYS A 227 3.82 -7.36 15.41
CA CYS A 227 3.36 -8.58 14.75
C CYS A 227 4.52 -9.51 14.38
N TYR A 228 5.66 -8.95 13.94
CA TYR A 228 6.84 -9.74 13.60
C TYR A 228 7.40 -10.43 14.84
N ASP A 229 7.64 -9.67 15.93
CA ASP A 229 8.21 -10.24 17.15
C ASP A 229 7.31 -11.34 17.71
N LYS A 230 5.98 -11.12 17.74
CA LYS A 230 5.02 -12.13 18.19
C LYS A 230 4.95 -13.36 17.31
N PHE A 231 5.04 -13.17 16.00
CA PHE A 231 5.09 -14.27 15.06
C PHE A 231 6.35 -15.12 15.27
N CYS A 232 7.51 -14.49 15.52
CA CYS A 232 8.76 -15.19 15.78
C CYS A 232 8.81 -15.89 17.14
N GLU A 233 7.92 -15.54 18.07
CA GLU A 233 7.68 -16.26 19.33
C GLU A 233 6.71 -17.45 19.18
N SER A 234 6.02 -17.55 18.05
CA SER A 234 5.03 -18.62 17.78
C SER A 234 5.69 -19.95 17.41
N GLU A 235 4.87 -20.99 17.21
CA GLU A 235 5.34 -22.30 16.72
C GLU A 235 6.01 -22.23 15.33
N TRP A 236 5.68 -21.22 14.53
CA TRP A 236 6.25 -20.97 13.20
C TRP A 236 7.51 -20.09 13.24
N GLY A 237 7.95 -19.68 14.43
CA GLY A 237 9.02 -18.71 14.60
C GLY A 237 10.40 -19.16 14.12
N GLU A 238 10.59 -20.45 13.83
CA GLU A 238 11.80 -20.96 13.16
C GLU A 238 12.01 -20.27 11.80
N ALA A 239 10.93 -19.98 11.07
CA ALA A 239 10.99 -19.27 9.78
C ALA A 239 11.57 -17.85 9.87
N CYS A 240 11.63 -17.25 11.07
CA CYS A 240 12.28 -15.96 11.27
C CYS A 240 13.80 -16.03 11.39
N ARG A 241 14.37 -17.21 11.67
CA ARG A 241 15.80 -17.38 11.97
C ARG A 241 16.64 -17.68 10.74
N ASP A 242 16.00 -18.21 9.71
CA ASP A 242 16.64 -18.67 8.47
C ASP A 242 16.62 -17.60 7.36
N GLY A 243 16.18 -16.37 7.67
CA GLY A 243 15.96 -15.26 6.74
C GLY A 243 17.01 -14.16 6.78
#